data_AF-A0A7H8Q7J9-F1
#
_entry.id   AF-A0A7H8Q7J9-F1
#
_cell.length_a   1.000
_cell.length_b   1.000
_cell.length_c   1.000
_cell.angle_alpha   90.00
_cell.angle_beta   90.00
_cell.angle_gamma   90.00
#
_symmetry.space_group_name_H-M   'P 1'
#
loop_
_entity.id
_entity.type
_entity.pdbx_description
1 polymer ?
#
loop_
_entity_poly.entity_id
_entity_poly.type
_entity_poly.pdbx_seq_one_letter_code
_entity_poly.pdbx_strand_id
1 'polypeptide(L)'
;MLSRVANSLYWMSRNAERAENNARILDVQLLQMIEASDEELIRESDWRLTYEICASARELEGLHSLSPYNEDKLIHYLAMADENLNSVANCVRYIRENARVSRDHITDEYWQIWNSCYLALQNIDPEQCATHEMRSFLELVKMTSLTSQGIIESAMQRGVEYQIIKIGKWLERAEKTARILNVVCERTYEQQLQEETEDYYYWLAALRMTKGYEAYLKAHLPKMDPRQVLSFLISDKAFPRSIRYCLDHVREAVEELEGGKVSHYSWELLAKLDQVRTEFNEVDIDHLTADEMMDFLNHFQDGCNEISQLFSKTYYLIDPASEQTGIQTQTQSQSMSTKGITTMKYKVEHTNIFKYETIVDQSMNSIRLKPKTDETQRLLSYRADITPATLTKEHIDIWGNDVETFFIAEHHQHLEVKTTSIVSIQKSPFVHRIEYSPEMNAIFHSKLFSEQYLPYLSNTAYTYLSPEQVEQVKQDIGEMDNPVQFAIDVMGYLHDRFTYDGESTTVSTKAEESFDLMKGVCQDITHVMLGILRGSQIPARYVSGYLYVGENSALVGDAASHAWVEVMVPGIGWVGLDPTNNVEALEHHIRVGVGRDYNDVSPVQGVYRGGSQELDVKVSVSLLDQ
;
A
#
# COMPACT_ATOMS: atom_id res chain seq x y z
N MET A 1 -0.60 -15.34 -4.66
CA MET A 1 -0.67 -13.90 -4.96
C MET A 1 -0.11 -13.15 -3.76
N LEU A 2 0.82 -12.20 -3.94
CA LEU A 2 1.27 -11.34 -2.82
C LEU A 2 0.07 -10.53 -2.32
N SER A 3 -0.19 -10.47 -1.01
CA SER A 3 -1.41 -9.81 -0.50
C SER A 3 -1.49 -8.32 -0.87
N ARG A 4 -0.34 -7.68 -1.11
CA ARG A 4 -0.25 -6.31 -1.65
C ARG A 4 -0.80 -6.16 -3.06
N VAL A 5 -0.60 -7.14 -3.95
CA VAL A 5 -1.15 -7.10 -5.32
C VAL A 5 -2.65 -7.30 -5.26
N ALA A 6 -3.13 -8.25 -4.47
CA ALA A 6 -4.55 -8.45 -4.22
C ALA A 6 -5.20 -7.18 -3.67
N ASN A 7 -4.55 -6.50 -2.72
CA ASN A 7 -5.03 -5.25 -2.13
C ASN A 7 -5.11 -4.14 -3.18
N SER A 8 -4.07 -4.04 -4.02
CA SER A 8 -4.02 -3.05 -5.10
C SER A 8 -5.14 -3.28 -6.12
N LEU A 9 -5.36 -4.52 -6.57
CA LEU A 9 -6.43 -4.85 -7.51
C LEU A 9 -7.83 -4.59 -6.93
N TYR A 10 -8.02 -4.90 -5.65
CA TYR A 10 -9.28 -4.68 -4.94
C TYR A 10 -9.60 -3.19 -4.83
N TRP A 11 -8.68 -2.37 -4.32
CA TRP A 11 -8.89 -0.94 -4.19
C TRP A 11 -8.90 -0.21 -5.53
N MET A 12 -8.15 -0.70 -6.53
CA MET A 12 -8.22 -0.19 -7.90
C MET A 12 -9.63 -0.34 -8.47
N SER A 13 -10.23 -1.52 -8.36
CA SER A 13 -11.57 -1.77 -8.92
C SER A 13 -12.67 -1.02 -8.16
N ARG A 14 -12.58 -0.93 -6.83
CA ARG A 14 -13.47 -0.09 -6.02
C ARG A 14 -13.38 1.38 -6.41
N ASN A 15 -12.18 1.95 -6.48
CA ASN A 15 -12.02 3.35 -6.84
C ASN A 15 -12.42 3.64 -8.30
N ALA A 16 -12.20 2.70 -9.22
CA ALA A 16 -12.66 2.83 -10.61
C ALA A 16 -14.18 2.95 -10.71
N GLU A 17 -14.90 2.16 -9.93
CA GLU A 17 -16.36 2.22 -9.87
C GLU A 17 -16.84 3.46 -9.09
N ARG A 18 -16.14 3.85 -8.02
CA ARG A 18 -16.41 5.09 -7.28
C ARG A 18 -16.25 6.33 -8.14
N ALA A 19 -15.17 6.43 -8.91
CA ALA A 19 -14.89 7.55 -9.81
C ALA A 19 -16.00 7.71 -10.85
N GLU A 20 -16.42 6.63 -11.49
CA GLU A 20 -17.50 6.65 -12.48
C GLU A 20 -18.85 7.03 -11.85
N ASN A 21 -19.16 6.46 -10.68
CA ASN A 21 -20.39 6.75 -9.97
C ASN A 21 -20.45 8.22 -9.55
N ASN A 22 -19.40 8.76 -8.93
CA ASN A 22 -19.33 10.16 -8.51
C ASN A 22 -19.38 11.10 -9.72
N ALA A 23 -18.64 10.80 -10.79
CA ALA A 23 -18.69 11.60 -12.02
C ALA A 23 -20.09 11.63 -12.64
N ARG A 24 -20.81 10.49 -12.62
CA ARG A 24 -22.18 10.41 -13.11
C ARG A 24 -23.19 11.13 -12.21
N ILE A 25 -23.07 11.03 -10.89
CA ILE A 25 -23.97 11.73 -9.97
C ILE A 25 -23.84 13.24 -10.17
N LEU A 26 -22.60 13.74 -10.27
CA LEU A 26 -22.31 15.13 -10.60
C LEU A 26 -22.89 15.53 -11.96
N ASP A 27 -22.73 14.69 -12.98
CA ASP A 27 -23.28 14.96 -14.32
C ASP A 27 -24.82 15.02 -14.35
N VAL A 28 -25.49 14.13 -13.61
CA VAL A 28 -26.96 14.16 -13.46
C VAL A 28 -27.41 15.46 -12.78
N GLN A 29 -26.72 15.86 -11.71
CA GLN A 29 -27.00 17.11 -11.00
C GLN A 29 -26.79 18.33 -11.92
N LEU A 30 -25.69 18.34 -12.67
CA LEU A 30 -25.36 19.39 -13.63
C LEU A 30 -26.34 19.48 -14.81
N LEU A 31 -26.95 18.36 -15.20
CA LEU A 31 -28.01 18.30 -16.20
C LEU A 31 -29.34 18.81 -15.62
N GLN A 32 -29.69 18.40 -14.41
CA GLN A 32 -30.89 18.86 -13.71
C GLN A 32 -30.93 20.38 -13.53
N MET A 33 -29.78 21.00 -13.21
CA MET A 33 -29.67 22.46 -13.14
C MET A 33 -30.00 23.17 -14.45
N ILE A 34 -29.77 22.52 -15.60
CA ILE A 34 -30.09 23.07 -16.92
C ILE A 34 -31.57 22.84 -17.24
N GLU A 35 -32.12 21.69 -16.86
CA GLU A 35 -33.51 21.31 -17.10
C GLU A 35 -34.50 22.07 -16.20
N ALA A 36 -34.08 22.51 -15.01
CA ALA A 36 -34.86 23.32 -14.07
C ALA A 36 -34.93 24.79 -14.53
N SER A 37 -35.73 25.05 -15.56
CA SER A 37 -35.83 26.37 -16.19
C SER A 37 -36.74 27.38 -15.50
N ASP A 38 -37.59 27.00 -14.53
CA ASP A 38 -38.50 27.92 -13.83
C ASP A 38 -38.96 27.34 -12.48
N GLU A 39 -38.18 27.51 -11.40
CA GLU A 39 -38.67 27.66 -10.01
C GLU A 39 -37.49 27.88 -9.04
N GLU A 40 -37.47 29.05 -8.38
CA GLU A 40 -36.45 29.46 -7.40
C GLU A 40 -36.43 28.60 -6.11
N LEU A 41 -37.34 27.63 -5.97
CA LEU A 41 -37.48 26.79 -4.76
C LEU A 41 -36.70 25.45 -4.81
N ILE A 42 -36.25 24.99 -6.00
CA ILE A 42 -35.61 23.67 -6.15
C ILE A 42 -34.07 23.74 -5.97
N ARG A 43 -33.46 24.93 -6.10
CA ARG A 43 -31.98 25.07 -6.13
C ARG A 43 -31.27 24.87 -4.80
N GLU A 44 -31.92 25.13 -3.67
CA GLU A 44 -31.25 25.08 -2.35
C GLU A 44 -31.20 23.65 -1.74
N SER A 45 -31.99 22.67 -2.22
CA SER A 45 -32.05 21.32 -1.63
C SER A 45 -31.22 20.24 -2.36
N ASP A 46 -30.85 20.45 -3.62
CA ASP A 46 -30.32 19.36 -4.48
C ASP A 46 -28.83 19.03 -4.26
N TRP A 47 -27.99 20.01 -3.90
CA TRP A 47 -26.55 19.77 -3.68
C TRP A 47 -26.27 18.93 -2.43
N ARG A 48 -27.17 19.00 -1.45
CA ARG A 48 -27.04 18.23 -0.21
C ARG A 48 -27.18 16.73 -0.49
N LEU A 49 -28.11 16.32 -1.35
CA LEU A 49 -28.26 14.93 -1.78
C LEU A 49 -26.98 14.43 -2.47
N THR A 50 -26.45 15.23 -3.40
CA THR A 50 -25.21 14.88 -4.11
C THR A 50 -24.02 14.74 -3.15
N TYR A 51 -23.94 15.60 -2.14
CA TYR A 51 -22.92 15.52 -1.10
C TYR A 51 -23.07 14.28 -0.23
N GLU A 52 -24.26 14.05 0.32
CA GLU A 52 -24.57 12.91 1.20
C GLU A 52 -24.29 11.57 0.49
N ILE A 53 -24.34 11.52 -0.84
CA ILE A 53 -23.97 10.33 -1.62
C ILE A 53 -22.45 10.25 -1.92
N CYS A 54 -21.77 11.37 -2.16
CA CYS A 54 -20.39 11.38 -2.68
C CYS A 54 -19.28 11.61 -1.64
N ALA A 55 -19.57 12.25 -0.51
CA ALA A 55 -18.60 12.63 0.52
C ALA A 55 -18.97 12.08 1.90
N SER A 56 -18.06 12.07 2.88
CA SER A 56 -18.38 11.52 4.21
C SER A 56 -19.22 12.50 5.05
N ALA A 57 -20.10 11.97 5.92
CA ALA A 57 -20.96 12.79 6.79
C ALA A 57 -20.18 13.70 7.76
N ARG A 58 -18.98 13.28 8.21
CA ARG A 58 -18.10 14.09 9.08
C ARG A 58 -17.46 15.28 8.35
N GLU A 59 -17.17 15.15 7.06
CA GLU A 59 -16.60 16.24 6.27
C GLU A 59 -17.67 17.29 5.89
N LEU A 60 -18.94 16.88 5.84
CA LEU A 60 -20.10 17.76 5.59
C LEU A 60 -20.17 18.90 6.62
N GLU A 61 -19.95 18.57 7.90
CA GLU A 61 -20.03 19.52 9.02
C GLU A 61 -19.01 20.67 8.91
N GLY A 62 -17.83 20.41 8.31
CA GLY A 62 -16.84 21.44 8.03
C GLY A 62 -17.26 22.40 6.91
N LEU A 63 -17.93 21.90 5.88
CA LEU A 63 -18.41 22.68 4.74
C LEU A 63 -19.67 23.48 5.01
N HIS A 64 -20.51 23.11 5.99
CA HIS A 64 -21.64 23.94 6.43
C HIS A 64 -21.23 25.32 6.98
N SER A 65 -19.94 25.51 7.30
CA SER A 65 -19.36 26.81 7.67
C SER A 65 -19.04 27.71 6.46
N LEU A 66 -19.00 27.14 5.25
CA LEU A 66 -18.89 27.87 4.00
C LEU A 66 -20.30 28.27 3.56
N SER A 67 -20.46 29.56 3.28
CA SER A 67 -21.73 30.17 2.87
C SER A 67 -22.48 29.31 1.83
N PRO A 68 -23.82 29.15 1.94
CA PRO A 68 -24.64 28.31 1.05
C PRO A 68 -24.72 28.77 -0.43
N TYR A 69 -23.83 29.66 -0.88
CA TYR A 69 -23.96 30.39 -2.14
C TYR A 69 -22.78 30.22 -3.11
N ASN A 70 -22.15 29.03 -3.19
CA ASN A 70 -21.13 28.82 -4.23
C ASN A 70 -21.15 27.38 -4.79
N GLU A 71 -22.09 27.13 -5.70
CA GLU A 71 -22.26 25.85 -6.43
C GLU A 71 -20.95 25.41 -7.10
N ASP A 72 -20.19 26.33 -7.70
CA ASP A 72 -18.91 26.03 -8.35
C ASP A 72 -17.88 25.46 -7.36
N LYS A 73 -17.85 25.97 -6.12
CA LYS A 73 -16.98 25.41 -5.07
C LYS A 73 -17.39 24.00 -4.65
N LEU A 74 -18.69 23.70 -4.64
CA LEU A 74 -19.18 22.36 -4.29
C LEU A 74 -18.85 21.35 -5.37
N ILE A 75 -19.07 21.71 -6.64
CA ILE A 75 -18.71 20.85 -7.77
C ILE A 75 -17.19 20.63 -7.78
N HIS A 76 -16.41 21.69 -7.55
CA HIS A 76 -14.95 21.58 -7.40
C HIS A 76 -14.55 20.65 -6.25
N TYR A 77 -15.18 20.78 -5.08
CA TYR A 77 -14.90 19.92 -3.93
C TYR A 77 -15.13 18.42 -4.22
N LEU A 78 -16.19 18.11 -4.96
CA LEU A 78 -16.53 16.73 -5.30
C LEU A 78 -15.74 16.20 -6.51
N ALA A 79 -15.31 17.07 -7.42
CA ALA A 79 -14.58 16.66 -8.62
C ALA A 79 -13.05 16.67 -8.44
N MET A 80 -12.49 17.71 -7.79
CA MET A 80 -11.07 18.07 -7.86
C MET A 80 -10.37 18.24 -6.52
N ALA A 81 -11.08 18.54 -5.42
CA ALA A 81 -10.42 18.84 -4.15
C ALA A 81 -9.57 17.67 -3.63
N ASP A 82 -8.37 18.02 -3.18
CA ASP A 82 -7.39 17.07 -2.65
C ASP A 82 -7.76 16.65 -1.22
N GLU A 83 -8.46 17.50 -0.48
CA GLU A 83 -8.96 17.24 0.87
C GLU A 83 -10.05 16.15 0.88
N ASN A 84 -10.83 16.06 -0.19
CA ASN A 84 -11.87 15.04 -0.33
C ASN A 84 -11.26 13.76 -0.90
N LEU A 85 -11.02 12.76 -0.05
CA LEU A 85 -10.49 11.46 -0.48
C LEU A 85 -11.35 10.75 -1.53
N ASN A 86 -12.64 11.07 -1.58
CA ASN A 86 -13.61 10.52 -2.54
C ASN A 86 -13.84 11.44 -3.74
N SER A 87 -13.06 12.52 -3.91
CA SER A 87 -13.15 13.33 -5.11
C SER A 87 -12.84 12.50 -6.35
N VAL A 88 -13.45 12.85 -7.49
CA VAL A 88 -13.23 12.12 -8.74
C VAL A 88 -11.74 12.11 -9.11
N ALA A 89 -11.05 13.23 -8.92
CA ALA A 89 -9.61 13.37 -9.09
C ALA A 89 -8.82 12.42 -8.18
N ASN A 90 -9.08 12.41 -6.87
CA ASN A 90 -8.40 11.49 -5.93
C ASN A 90 -8.65 10.03 -6.28
N CYS A 91 -9.88 9.66 -6.66
CA CYS A 91 -10.18 8.31 -7.14
C CYS A 91 -9.31 7.94 -8.36
N VAL A 92 -9.18 8.83 -9.36
CA VAL A 92 -8.29 8.63 -10.52
C VAL A 92 -6.83 8.45 -10.09
N ARG A 93 -6.34 9.26 -9.13
CA ARG A 93 -4.97 9.11 -8.58
C ARG A 93 -4.79 7.74 -7.92
N TYR A 94 -5.75 7.30 -7.09
CA TYR A 94 -5.73 5.99 -6.45
C TYR A 94 -5.76 4.84 -7.47
N ILE A 95 -6.61 4.92 -8.49
CA ILE A 95 -6.69 3.89 -9.53
C ILE A 95 -5.35 3.79 -10.25
N ARG A 96 -4.76 4.92 -10.64
CA ARG A 96 -3.46 4.96 -11.31
C ARG A 96 -2.36 4.37 -10.45
N GLU A 97 -2.24 4.75 -9.17
CA GLU A 97 -1.20 4.19 -8.31
C GLU A 97 -1.37 2.69 -8.09
N ASN A 98 -2.60 2.21 -7.86
CA ASN A 98 -2.85 0.79 -7.69
C ASN A 98 -2.60 0.01 -8.98
N ALA A 99 -3.01 0.53 -10.14
CA ALA A 99 -2.72 -0.05 -11.45
C ALA A 99 -1.20 -0.11 -11.73
N ARG A 100 -0.43 0.85 -11.22
CA ARG A 100 1.04 0.85 -11.32
C ARG A 100 1.66 -0.26 -10.49
N VAL A 101 1.15 -0.47 -9.27
CA VAL A 101 1.63 -1.53 -8.36
C VAL A 101 1.25 -2.92 -8.88
N SER A 102 0.08 -3.06 -9.51
CA SER A 102 -0.41 -4.32 -10.07
C SER A 102 -0.14 -4.46 -11.58
N ARG A 103 0.87 -3.74 -12.13
CA ARG A 103 1.09 -3.62 -13.57
C ARG A 103 1.30 -4.97 -14.29
N ASP A 104 1.97 -5.92 -13.64
CA ASP A 104 2.19 -7.27 -14.17
C ASP A 104 0.94 -8.17 -14.11
N HIS A 105 -0.12 -7.73 -13.44
CA HIS A 105 -1.36 -8.47 -13.18
C HIS A 105 -2.58 -7.90 -13.91
N ILE A 106 -2.41 -6.82 -14.65
CA ILE A 106 -3.44 -6.19 -15.48
C ILE A 106 -2.97 -6.14 -16.94
N THR A 107 -3.89 -5.91 -17.86
CA THR A 107 -3.50 -5.73 -19.26
C THR A 107 -2.82 -4.37 -19.46
N ASP A 108 -1.91 -4.29 -20.43
CA ASP A 108 -1.26 -3.03 -20.78
C ASP A 108 -2.25 -1.95 -21.18
N GLU A 109 -3.32 -2.32 -21.89
CA GLU A 109 -4.39 -1.42 -22.29
C GLU A 109 -5.12 -0.82 -21.09
N TYR A 110 -5.35 -1.61 -20.03
CA TYR A 110 -5.98 -1.12 -18.80
C TYR A 110 -5.12 -0.08 -18.10
N TRP A 111 -3.80 -0.34 -18.02
CA TRP A 111 -2.86 0.66 -17.51
C TRP A 111 -2.86 1.93 -18.36
N GLN A 112 -2.76 1.79 -19.68
CA GLN A 112 -2.66 2.91 -20.60
C GLN A 112 -3.87 3.84 -20.52
N ILE A 113 -5.10 3.31 -20.44
CA ILE A 113 -6.31 4.14 -20.39
C ILE A 113 -6.39 4.95 -19.10
N TRP A 114 -6.11 4.34 -17.94
CA TRP A 114 -6.12 5.03 -16.66
C TRP A 114 -4.95 6.00 -16.50
N ASN A 115 -3.75 5.64 -16.98
CA ASN A 115 -2.61 6.55 -16.99
C ASN A 115 -2.87 7.75 -17.91
N SER A 116 -3.53 7.56 -19.06
CA SER A 116 -3.91 8.66 -19.96
C SER A 116 -4.93 9.60 -19.31
N CYS A 117 -5.93 9.04 -18.62
CA CYS A 117 -6.90 9.82 -17.84
C CYS A 117 -6.21 10.62 -16.72
N TYR A 118 -5.27 10.01 -16.00
CA TYR A 118 -4.46 10.69 -14.98
C TYR A 118 -3.59 11.82 -15.57
N LEU A 119 -2.94 11.60 -16.71
CA LEU A 119 -2.16 12.65 -17.37
C LEU A 119 -3.04 13.82 -17.84
N ALA A 120 -4.26 13.54 -18.32
CA ALA A 120 -5.22 14.57 -18.65
C ALA A 120 -5.62 15.39 -17.41
N LEU A 121 -5.83 14.74 -16.26
CA LEU A 121 -6.07 15.40 -14.97
C LEU A 121 -4.92 16.33 -14.57
N GLN A 122 -3.66 15.95 -14.79
CA GLN A 122 -2.50 16.79 -14.46
C GLN A 122 -2.41 18.08 -15.29
N ASN A 123 -3.08 18.14 -16.45
CA ASN A 123 -3.11 19.35 -17.28
C ASN A 123 -4.21 20.34 -16.87
N ILE A 124 -5.08 19.96 -15.94
CA ILE A 124 -6.15 20.82 -15.42
C ILE A 124 -5.58 21.56 -14.21
N ASP A 125 -5.62 22.90 -14.25
CA ASP A 125 -5.30 23.72 -13.07
C ASP A 125 -6.46 23.61 -12.06
N PRO A 126 -6.26 23.04 -10.87
CA PRO A 126 -7.32 22.87 -9.89
C PRO A 126 -7.92 24.21 -9.44
N GLU A 127 -7.14 25.29 -9.33
CA GLU A 127 -7.62 26.56 -8.79
C GLU A 127 -8.35 27.44 -9.82
N GLN A 128 -8.12 27.19 -11.12
CA GLN A 128 -8.66 28.00 -12.23
C GLN A 128 -9.58 27.21 -13.17
N CYS A 129 -9.92 25.96 -12.84
CA CYS A 129 -10.74 25.07 -13.66
C CYS A 129 -12.15 25.66 -13.88
N ALA A 130 -12.48 25.93 -15.14
CA ALA A 130 -13.82 26.38 -15.50
C ALA A 130 -14.82 25.19 -15.49
N THR A 131 -16.10 25.48 -15.26
CA THR A 131 -17.18 24.46 -15.19
C THR A 131 -17.25 23.55 -16.43
N HIS A 132 -16.91 24.06 -17.62
CA HIS A 132 -16.89 23.28 -18.87
C HIS A 132 -15.71 22.31 -18.98
N GLU A 133 -14.54 22.65 -18.42
CA GLU A 133 -13.37 21.77 -18.34
C GLU A 133 -13.64 20.64 -17.35
N MET A 134 -14.29 20.97 -16.23
CA MET A 134 -14.73 19.99 -15.24
C MET A 134 -15.72 18.99 -15.83
N ARG A 135 -16.76 19.44 -16.55
CA ARG A 135 -17.68 18.52 -17.26
C ARG A 135 -16.96 17.61 -18.25
N SER A 136 -15.99 18.17 -18.98
CA SER A 136 -15.18 17.42 -19.94
C SER A 136 -14.31 16.36 -19.24
N PHE A 137 -13.79 16.66 -18.04
CA PHE A 137 -13.09 15.70 -17.19
C PHE A 137 -14.03 14.60 -16.65
N LEU A 138 -15.22 14.96 -16.17
CA LEU A 138 -16.21 13.97 -15.71
C LEU A 138 -16.60 13.01 -16.84
N GLU A 139 -16.77 13.51 -18.06
CA GLU A 139 -17.04 12.68 -19.25
C GLU A 139 -15.85 11.77 -19.57
N LEU A 140 -14.62 12.30 -19.52
CA LEU A 140 -13.41 11.51 -19.73
C LEU A 140 -13.31 10.35 -18.72
N VAL A 141 -13.62 10.59 -17.45
CA VAL A 141 -13.60 9.56 -16.40
C VAL A 141 -14.67 8.50 -16.66
N LYS A 142 -15.90 8.89 -17.00
CA LYS A 142 -16.97 7.95 -17.36
C LYS A 142 -16.58 7.07 -18.55
N MET A 143 -16.05 7.67 -19.62
CA MET A 143 -15.60 6.94 -20.80
C MET A 143 -14.41 6.03 -20.48
N THR A 144 -13.44 6.50 -19.72
CA THR A 144 -12.29 5.70 -19.25
C THR A 144 -12.74 4.48 -18.46
N SER A 145 -13.69 4.64 -17.52
CA SER A 145 -14.22 3.53 -16.75
C SER A 145 -14.91 2.50 -17.64
N LEU A 146 -15.78 2.93 -18.57
CA LEU A 146 -16.45 2.02 -19.51
C LEU A 146 -15.45 1.28 -20.42
N THR A 147 -14.45 1.98 -20.96
CA THR A 147 -13.39 1.37 -21.76
C THR A 147 -12.59 0.37 -20.93
N SER A 148 -12.24 0.71 -19.68
CA SER A 148 -11.50 -0.17 -18.79
C SER A 148 -12.27 -1.46 -18.46
N GLN A 149 -13.60 -1.37 -18.30
CA GLN A 149 -14.46 -2.55 -18.13
C GLN A 149 -14.47 -3.40 -19.40
N GLY A 150 -14.56 -2.78 -20.58
CA GLY A 150 -14.46 -3.48 -21.86
C GLY A 150 -13.13 -4.21 -22.03
N ILE A 151 -12.02 -3.61 -21.60
CA ILE A 151 -10.68 -4.23 -21.63
C ILE A 151 -10.60 -5.44 -20.69
N ILE A 152 -11.08 -5.30 -19.44
CA ILE A 152 -11.12 -6.42 -18.48
C ILE A 152 -11.91 -7.59 -19.08
N GLU A 153 -13.09 -7.32 -19.64
CA GLU A 153 -13.94 -8.37 -20.17
C GLU A 153 -13.41 -8.97 -21.49
N SER A 154 -12.74 -8.19 -22.34
CA SER A 154 -12.28 -8.69 -23.64
C SER A 154 -10.92 -9.40 -23.58
N ALA A 155 -10.01 -8.97 -22.71
CA ALA A 155 -8.60 -9.35 -22.80
C ALA A 155 -8.03 -10.04 -21.54
N MET A 156 -8.62 -9.84 -20.35
CA MET A 156 -8.04 -10.35 -19.10
C MET A 156 -8.35 -11.85 -18.88
N GLN A 157 -7.37 -12.63 -18.42
CA GLN A 157 -7.61 -14.04 -18.07
C GLN A 157 -8.53 -14.16 -16.84
N ARG A 158 -9.44 -15.15 -16.84
CA ARG A 158 -10.43 -15.37 -15.76
C ARG A 158 -9.85 -16.10 -14.55
N GLY A 159 -8.68 -15.62 -14.10
CA GLY A 159 -7.96 -16.11 -12.92
C GLY A 159 -8.28 -15.32 -11.65
N VAL A 160 -7.39 -15.43 -10.66
CA VAL A 160 -7.55 -14.82 -9.32
C VAL A 160 -7.66 -13.29 -9.41
N GLU A 161 -6.81 -12.67 -10.21
CA GLU A 161 -6.76 -11.22 -10.45
C GLU A 161 -8.12 -10.69 -10.92
N TYR A 162 -8.74 -11.39 -11.87
CA TYR A 162 -10.03 -11.02 -12.44
C TYR A 162 -11.14 -11.14 -11.40
N GLN A 163 -11.14 -12.19 -10.57
CA GLN A 163 -12.15 -12.35 -9.53
C GLN A 163 -12.05 -11.27 -8.45
N ILE A 164 -10.84 -10.89 -8.04
CA ILE A 164 -10.64 -9.78 -7.08
C ILE A 164 -11.17 -8.45 -7.64
N ILE A 165 -10.89 -8.17 -8.92
CA ILE A 165 -11.44 -6.99 -9.60
C ILE A 165 -12.97 -7.05 -9.63
N LYS A 166 -13.57 -8.20 -9.98
CA LYS A 166 -15.04 -8.38 -9.94
C LYS A 166 -15.59 -8.09 -8.54
N ILE A 167 -15.01 -8.65 -7.48
CA ILE A 167 -15.49 -8.50 -6.10
C ILE A 167 -15.51 -7.01 -5.72
N GLY A 168 -14.40 -6.29 -5.89
CA GLY A 168 -14.35 -4.86 -5.55
C GLY A 168 -15.34 -4.02 -6.38
N LYS A 169 -15.44 -4.29 -7.70
CA LYS A 169 -16.39 -3.60 -8.59
C LYS A 169 -17.84 -3.77 -8.15
N TRP A 170 -18.29 -5.01 -7.94
CA TRP A 170 -19.68 -5.30 -7.64
C TRP A 170 -20.06 -4.86 -6.22
N LEU A 171 -19.13 -4.97 -5.26
CA LEU A 171 -19.36 -4.52 -3.89
C LEU A 171 -19.52 -3.00 -3.83
N GLU A 172 -18.60 -2.23 -4.44
CA GLU A 172 -18.70 -0.76 -4.48
C GLU A 172 -19.99 -0.30 -5.18
N ARG A 173 -20.39 -1.00 -6.24
CA ARG A 173 -21.63 -0.69 -6.96
C ARG A 173 -22.88 -0.93 -6.12
N ALA A 174 -22.94 -2.04 -5.38
CA ALA A 174 -24.06 -2.36 -4.51
C ALA A 174 -24.20 -1.32 -3.39
N GLU A 175 -23.07 -1.01 -2.73
CA GLU A 175 -23.00 0.00 -1.66
C GLU A 175 -23.46 1.37 -2.17
N LYS A 176 -23.00 1.78 -3.36
CA LYS A 176 -23.38 3.07 -3.95
C LYS A 176 -24.87 3.14 -4.30
N THR A 177 -25.44 2.07 -4.84
CA THR A 177 -26.90 2.01 -5.11
C THR A 177 -27.70 2.15 -3.82
N ALA A 178 -27.30 1.44 -2.76
CA ALA A 178 -27.96 1.54 -1.46
C ALA A 178 -27.89 2.95 -0.87
N ARG A 179 -26.73 3.61 -0.99
CA ARG A 179 -26.54 4.97 -0.51
C ARG A 179 -27.39 5.99 -1.27
N ILE A 180 -27.51 5.85 -2.61
CA ILE A 180 -28.41 6.69 -3.43
C ILE A 180 -29.85 6.51 -2.95
N LEU A 181 -30.30 5.26 -2.77
CA LEU A 181 -31.66 4.97 -2.32
C LEU A 181 -31.94 5.54 -0.93
N ASN A 182 -30.99 5.43 -0.01
CA ASN A 182 -31.17 5.88 1.37
C ASN A 182 -31.43 7.40 1.42
N VAL A 183 -30.59 8.18 0.73
CA VAL A 183 -30.72 9.65 0.67
C VAL A 183 -32.00 10.05 -0.05
N VAL A 184 -32.39 9.35 -1.12
CA VAL A 184 -33.64 9.61 -1.85
C VAL A 184 -34.87 9.30 -0.98
N CYS A 185 -34.85 8.20 -0.22
CA CYS A 185 -35.91 7.85 0.73
C CYS A 185 -36.06 8.90 1.83
N GLU A 186 -34.95 9.34 2.44
CA GLU A 186 -34.92 10.38 3.47
C GLU A 186 -35.55 11.68 2.95
N ARG A 187 -35.16 12.13 1.76
CA ARG A 187 -35.72 13.34 1.12
C ARG A 187 -37.21 13.22 0.79
N THR A 188 -37.60 12.09 0.23
CA THR A 188 -39.00 11.82 -0.09
C THR A 188 -39.86 11.87 1.18
N TYR A 189 -39.34 11.32 2.29
CA TYR A 189 -40.01 11.37 3.59
C TYR A 189 -40.10 12.80 4.17
N GLU A 190 -39.01 13.58 4.10
CA GLU A 190 -38.98 14.99 4.51
C GLU A 190 -40.00 15.85 3.74
N GLN A 191 -40.15 15.65 2.43
CA GLN A 191 -41.13 16.38 1.61
C GLN A 191 -42.57 15.96 1.89
N GLN A 192 -42.82 14.68 2.13
CA GLN A 192 -44.14 14.18 2.53
C GLN A 192 -44.61 14.79 3.85
N LEU A 193 -43.69 15.07 4.78
CA LEU A 193 -43.97 15.81 6.01
C LEU A 193 -44.27 17.30 5.78
N GLN A 194 -43.81 17.87 4.66
CA GLN A 194 -43.99 19.29 4.29
C GLN A 194 -45.18 19.53 3.35
N GLU A 195 -45.98 18.49 3.05
CA GLU A 195 -47.15 18.53 2.14
C GLU A 195 -46.81 18.94 0.68
N GLU A 196 -45.56 18.73 0.24
CA GLU A 196 -45.14 18.97 -1.15
C GLU A 196 -45.44 17.75 -2.05
N THR A 197 -45.83 17.99 -3.31
CA THR A 197 -46.50 16.99 -4.18
C THR A 197 -45.64 16.29 -5.22
N GLU A 198 -44.33 16.55 -5.31
CA GLU A 198 -43.51 16.10 -6.45
C GLU A 198 -42.37 15.12 -6.11
N ASP A 199 -42.72 13.93 -5.61
CA ASP A 199 -41.77 12.80 -5.43
C ASP A 199 -41.07 12.38 -6.74
N TYR A 200 -41.65 12.71 -7.90
CA TYR A 200 -41.18 12.30 -9.22
C TYR A 200 -39.70 12.63 -9.50
N TYR A 201 -39.24 13.79 -9.02
CA TYR A 201 -37.93 14.33 -9.35
C TYR A 201 -36.78 13.51 -8.72
N TYR A 202 -36.88 13.16 -7.43
CA TYR A 202 -35.83 12.40 -6.75
C TYR A 202 -35.72 10.96 -7.23
N TRP A 203 -36.84 10.31 -7.55
CA TRP A 203 -36.83 8.95 -8.10
C TRP A 203 -36.30 8.91 -9.54
N LEU A 204 -36.61 9.94 -10.36
CA LEU A 204 -35.98 10.11 -11.67
C LEU A 204 -34.47 10.33 -11.54
N ALA A 205 -34.05 11.16 -10.59
CA ALA A 205 -32.64 11.40 -10.28
C ALA A 205 -31.94 10.08 -9.89
N ALA A 206 -32.53 9.30 -8.98
CA ALA A 206 -32.01 7.99 -8.56
C ALA A 206 -31.80 7.04 -9.75
N LEU A 207 -32.79 6.96 -10.65
CA LEU A 207 -32.71 6.13 -11.85
C LEU A 207 -31.64 6.61 -12.84
N ARG A 208 -31.46 7.93 -13.00
CA ARG A 208 -30.38 8.49 -13.83
C ARG A 208 -29.00 8.26 -13.19
N MET A 209 -28.89 8.52 -11.89
CA MET A 209 -27.69 8.29 -11.07
C MET A 209 -27.31 6.82 -11.00
N THR A 210 -28.22 5.89 -11.27
CA THR A 210 -27.95 4.44 -11.37
C THR A 210 -27.94 3.92 -12.81
N LYS A 211 -28.05 4.75 -13.86
CA LYS A 211 -28.20 4.29 -15.27
C LYS A 211 -29.38 3.31 -15.45
N GLY A 212 -30.35 3.35 -14.55
CA GLY A 212 -31.53 2.47 -14.53
C GLY A 212 -32.71 3.01 -15.31
N TYR A 213 -32.76 4.30 -15.63
CA TYR A 213 -33.94 4.94 -16.24
C TYR A 213 -34.50 4.20 -17.46
N GLU A 214 -33.66 3.90 -18.45
CA GLU A 214 -34.11 3.18 -19.66
C GLU A 214 -34.52 1.73 -19.38
N ALA A 215 -33.80 1.04 -18.49
CA ALA A 215 -34.10 -0.34 -18.12
C ALA A 215 -35.42 -0.43 -17.34
N TYR A 216 -35.66 0.53 -16.43
CA TYR A 216 -36.89 0.66 -15.67
C TYR A 216 -38.09 0.87 -16.60
N LEU A 217 -38.00 1.81 -17.55
CA LEU A 217 -39.08 2.08 -18.51
C LEU A 217 -39.38 0.93 -19.47
N LYS A 218 -38.42 0.00 -19.68
CA LYS A 218 -38.66 -1.22 -20.45
C LYS A 218 -39.44 -2.27 -19.66
N ALA A 219 -39.30 -2.26 -18.33
CA ALA A 219 -39.92 -3.25 -17.43
C ALA A 219 -41.23 -2.75 -16.79
N HIS A 220 -41.40 -1.44 -16.65
CA HIS A 220 -42.51 -0.81 -15.93
C HIS A 220 -43.23 0.23 -16.79
N LEU A 221 -44.45 0.58 -16.39
CA LEU A 221 -45.16 1.71 -17.00
C LEU A 221 -44.38 3.01 -16.73
N PRO A 222 -44.52 4.06 -17.57
CA PRO A 222 -43.88 5.36 -17.39
C PRO A 222 -44.55 6.17 -16.26
N LYS A 223 -44.66 5.56 -15.08
CA LYS A 223 -45.04 6.17 -13.81
C LYS A 223 -43.88 5.94 -12.85
N MET A 224 -43.36 7.03 -12.27
CA MET A 224 -42.32 6.96 -11.24
C MET A 224 -42.98 6.71 -9.89
N ASP A 225 -43.39 5.47 -9.69
CA ASP A 225 -43.87 5.00 -8.38
C ASP A 225 -42.65 4.67 -7.51
N PRO A 226 -42.45 5.36 -6.37
CA PRO A 226 -41.34 5.13 -5.44
C PRO A 226 -41.10 3.64 -5.15
N ARG A 227 -42.19 2.89 -4.93
CA ARG A 227 -42.12 1.46 -4.57
C ARG A 227 -41.58 0.59 -5.71
N GLN A 228 -42.02 0.87 -6.94
CA GLN A 228 -41.54 0.15 -8.12
C GLN A 228 -40.07 0.45 -8.39
N VAL A 229 -39.64 1.70 -8.21
CA VAL A 229 -38.23 2.08 -8.37
C VAL A 229 -37.35 1.41 -7.31
N LEU A 230 -37.80 1.38 -6.05
CA LEU A 230 -37.12 0.65 -4.96
C LEU A 230 -37.00 -0.83 -5.26
N SER A 231 -38.12 -1.49 -5.58
CA SER A 231 -38.15 -2.91 -5.91
C SER A 231 -37.22 -3.23 -7.10
N PHE A 232 -37.20 -2.38 -8.12
CA PHE A 232 -36.30 -2.50 -9.27
C PHE A 232 -34.82 -2.35 -8.91
N LEU A 233 -34.44 -1.32 -8.14
CA LEU A 233 -33.05 -1.07 -7.77
C LEU A 233 -32.52 -2.00 -6.66
N ILE A 234 -33.41 -2.66 -5.92
CA ILE A 234 -33.01 -3.59 -4.87
C ILE A 234 -33.03 -5.04 -5.38
N SER A 235 -34.13 -5.50 -5.96
CA SER A 235 -34.43 -6.93 -6.13
C SER A 235 -34.28 -7.47 -7.56
N ASP A 236 -34.14 -6.60 -8.57
CA ASP A 236 -34.06 -7.04 -9.96
C ASP A 236 -32.83 -7.94 -10.19
N LYS A 237 -33.02 -9.11 -10.81
CA LYS A 237 -31.94 -10.10 -11.04
C LYS A 237 -31.21 -9.93 -12.36
N ALA A 238 -31.67 -9.02 -13.22
CA ALA A 238 -31.13 -8.80 -14.57
C ALA A 238 -30.43 -7.44 -14.69
N PHE A 239 -30.78 -6.46 -13.85
CA PHE A 239 -30.25 -5.12 -13.92
C PHE A 239 -28.86 -5.02 -13.25
N PRO A 240 -27.78 -4.67 -13.97
CA PRO A 240 -26.42 -4.73 -13.44
C PRO A 240 -26.07 -3.76 -12.31
N ARG A 241 -27.00 -2.89 -11.90
CA ARG A 241 -26.80 -1.95 -10.78
C ARG A 241 -27.83 -2.15 -9.67
N SER A 242 -28.67 -3.17 -9.77
CA SER A 242 -29.49 -3.57 -8.63
C SER A 242 -28.61 -4.19 -7.54
N ILE A 243 -29.02 -4.04 -6.29
CA ILE A 243 -28.28 -4.59 -5.15
C ILE A 243 -28.19 -6.12 -5.26
N ARG A 244 -29.31 -6.78 -5.56
CA ARG A 244 -29.37 -8.24 -5.71
C ARG A 244 -28.39 -8.75 -6.76
N TYR A 245 -28.39 -8.17 -7.95
CA TYR A 245 -27.50 -8.58 -9.04
C TYR A 245 -26.03 -8.48 -8.62
N CYS A 246 -25.66 -7.37 -7.97
CA CYS A 246 -24.30 -7.13 -7.54
C CYS A 246 -23.85 -8.15 -6.48
N LEU A 247 -24.69 -8.44 -5.47
CA LEU A 247 -24.37 -9.42 -4.42
C LEU A 247 -24.23 -10.84 -4.97
N ASP A 248 -25.10 -11.23 -5.90
CA ASP A 248 -24.99 -12.53 -6.57
C ASP A 248 -23.64 -12.66 -7.30
N HIS A 249 -23.17 -11.59 -7.96
CA HIS A 249 -21.86 -11.56 -8.63
C HIS A 249 -20.67 -11.49 -7.69
N VAL A 250 -20.80 -10.84 -6.52
CA VAL A 250 -19.76 -10.89 -5.47
C VAL A 250 -19.62 -12.32 -4.97
N ARG A 251 -20.73 -12.99 -4.66
CA ARG A 251 -20.71 -14.38 -4.17
C ARG A 251 -20.11 -15.33 -5.19
N GLU A 252 -20.55 -15.27 -6.44
CA GLU A 252 -20.01 -16.07 -7.54
C GLU A 252 -18.49 -15.86 -7.69
N ALA A 253 -18.03 -14.61 -7.64
CA ALA A 253 -16.61 -14.30 -7.77
C ALA A 253 -15.77 -14.84 -6.59
N VAL A 254 -16.31 -14.81 -5.36
CA VAL A 254 -15.64 -15.43 -4.20
C VAL A 254 -15.62 -16.96 -4.32
N GLU A 255 -16.69 -17.60 -4.81
CA GLU A 255 -16.73 -19.04 -5.05
C GLU A 255 -15.69 -19.49 -6.08
N GLU A 256 -15.60 -18.78 -7.19
CA GLU A 256 -14.61 -19.03 -8.24
C GLU A 256 -13.18 -18.81 -7.74
N LEU A 257 -12.97 -17.79 -6.90
CA LEU A 257 -11.66 -17.51 -6.30
C LEU A 257 -11.20 -18.65 -5.37
N GLU A 258 -12.12 -19.29 -4.65
CA GLU A 258 -11.85 -20.43 -3.77
C GLU A 258 -11.90 -21.80 -4.51
N GLY A 259 -12.14 -21.81 -5.82
CA GLY A 259 -12.25 -23.03 -6.62
C GLY A 259 -13.41 -23.95 -6.19
N GLY A 260 -14.50 -23.35 -5.67
CA GLY A 260 -15.71 -24.06 -5.25
C GLY A 260 -15.59 -24.84 -3.93
N LYS A 261 -14.51 -24.67 -3.16
CA LYS A 261 -14.33 -25.31 -1.84
C LYS A 261 -14.35 -24.26 -0.74
N VAL A 262 -15.19 -24.44 0.29
CA VAL A 262 -15.16 -23.60 1.49
C VAL A 262 -13.99 -24.04 2.36
N SER A 263 -12.91 -23.26 2.33
CA SER A 263 -11.77 -23.48 3.24
C SER A 263 -12.09 -22.92 4.63
N HIS A 264 -11.46 -23.47 5.68
CA HIS A 264 -11.69 -23.01 7.07
C HIS A 264 -11.36 -21.52 7.27
N TYR A 265 -10.48 -20.93 6.44
CA TYR A 265 -10.09 -19.53 6.53
C TYR A 265 -11.07 -18.55 5.85
N SER A 266 -11.90 -19.00 4.89
CA SER A 266 -12.84 -18.16 4.13
C SER A 266 -14.30 -18.32 4.59
N TRP A 267 -14.55 -19.19 5.59
CA TRP A 267 -15.89 -19.47 6.11
C TRP A 267 -16.58 -18.22 6.69
N GLU A 268 -15.88 -17.39 7.46
CA GLU A 268 -16.46 -16.16 8.06
C GLU A 268 -17.00 -15.22 6.96
N LEU A 269 -16.21 -15.01 5.91
CA LEU A 269 -16.58 -14.18 4.76
C LEU A 269 -17.80 -14.75 4.01
N LEU A 270 -17.80 -16.05 3.72
CA LEU A 270 -18.90 -16.70 3.00
C LEU A 270 -20.18 -16.73 3.83
N ALA A 271 -20.08 -16.99 5.13
CA ALA A 271 -21.20 -16.94 6.06
C ALA A 271 -21.82 -15.54 6.10
N LYS A 272 -20.99 -14.48 6.15
CA LYS A 272 -21.50 -13.11 6.12
C LYS A 272 -22.17 -12.76 4.79
N LEU A 273 -21.58 -13.15 3.66
CA LEU A 273 -22.18 -12.96 2.34
C LEU A 273 -23.54 -13.67 2.22
N ASP A 274 -23.62 -14.91 2.71
CA ASP A 274 -24.87 -15.67 2.72
C ASP A 274 -25.90 -15.09 3.67
N GLN A 275 -25.49 -14.56 4.83
CA GLN A 275 -26.35 -13.84 5.77
C GLN A 275 -26.99 -12.62 5.09
N VAL A 276 -26.16 -11.69 4.59
CA VAL A 276 -26.65 -10.46 3.94
C VAL A 276 -27.59 -10.82 2.78
N ARG A 277 -27.21 -11.78 1.94
CA ARG A 277 -28.06 -12.23 0.82
C ARG A 277 -29.38 -12.87 1.26
N THR A 278 -29.40 -13.56 2.40
CA THR A 278 -30.63 -14.17 2.95
C THR A 278 -31.56 -13.11 3.51
N GLU A 279 -31.01 -12.12 4.23
CA GLU A 279 -31.77 -10.95 4.68
C GLU A 279 -32.46 -10.25 3.49
N PHE A 280 -31.81 -10.12 2.33
CA PHE A 280 -32.47 -9.62 1.10
C PHE A 280 -33.62 -10.48 0.58
N ASN A 281 -33.54 -11.80 0.73
CA ASN A 281 -34.56 -12.70 0.21
C ASN A 281 -35.81 -12.77 1.11
N GLU A 282 -35.65 -12.48 2.40
CA GLU A 282 -36.70 -12.59 3.40
C GLU A 282 -37.51 -11.30 3.56
N VAL A 283 -36.95 -10.16 3.12
CA VAL A 283 -37.61 -8.85 3.20
C VAL A 283 -38.59 -8.64 2.04
N ASP A 284 -39.87 -8.48 2.38
CA ASP A 284 -40.91 -8.06 1.44
C ASP A 284 -40.89 -6.53 1.29
N ILE A 285 -40.08 -6.08 0.33
CA ILE A 285 -39.83 -4.66 0.02
C ILE A 285 -41.12 -3.89 -0.27
N ASP A 286 -42.15 -4.56 -0.80
CA ASP A 286 -43.41 -3.91 -1.19
C ASP A 286 -44.25 -3.49 0.03
N HIS A 287 -43.94 -4.03 1.22
CA HIS A 287 -44.68 -3.83 2.47
C HIS A 287 -43.92 -3.03 3.54
N LEU A 288 -42.66 -2.67 3.30
CA LEU A 288 -41.89 -1.85 4.23
C LEU A 288 -42.37 -0.40 4.27
N THR A 289 -42.40 0.18 5.47
CA THR A 289 -42.51 1.63 5.66
C THR A 289 -41.21 2.35 5.26
N ALA A 290 -41.26 3.67 5.10
CA ALA A 290 -40.07 4.46 4.76
C ALA A 290 -38.95 4.31 5.80
N ASP A 291 -39.30 4.32 7.09
CA ASP A 291 -38.35 4.14 8.20
C ASP A 291 -37.72 2.74 8.17
N GLU A 292 -38.53 1.68 8.01
CA GLU A 292 -38.03 0.31 7.89
C GLU A 292 -37.14 0.12 6.65
N MET A 293 -37.41 0.85 5.56
CA MET A 293 -36.58 0.83 4.35
C MET A 293 -35.22 1.49 4.58
N MET A 294 -35.18 2.63 5.27
CA MET A 294 -33.92 3.31 5.60
C MET A 294 -33.09 2.46 6.56
N ASP A 295 -33.71 1.86 7.58
CA ASP A 295 -33.04 0.93 8.50
C ASP A 295 -32.47 -0.28 7.77
N PHE A 296 -33.23 -0.85 6.82
CA PHE A 296 -32.77 -1.94 5.97
C PHE A 296 -31.57 -1.54 5.10
N LEU A 297 -31.62 -0.38 4.44
CA LEU A 297 -30.53 0.11 3.59
C LEU A 297 -29.27 0.46 4.39
N ASN A 298 -29.42 1.00 5.61
CA ASN A 298 -28.30 1.24 6.54
C ASN A 298 -27.67 -0.09 6.99
N HIS A 299 -28.48 -1.06 7.42
CA HIS A 299 -28.00 -2.38 7.80
C HIS A 299 -27.25 -3.07 6.66
N PHE A 300 -27.75 -2.92 5.43
CA PHE A 300 -27.07 -3.44 4.26
C PHE A 300 -25.70 -2.79 4.02
N GLN A 301 -25.60 -1.46 4.16
CA GLN A 301 -24.33 -0.75 4.03
C GLN A 301 -23.32 -1.24 5.09
N ASP A 302 -23.76 -1.42 6.34
CA ASP A 302 -22.94 -2.01 7.40
C ASP A 302 -22.48 -3.43 7.05
N GLY A 303 -23.39 -4.24 6.49
CA GLY A 303 -23.07 -5.57 5.98
C GLY A 303 -21.99 -5.55 4.89
N CYS A 304 -22.05 -4.61 3.95
CA CYS A 304 -21.03 -4.42 2.91
C CYS A 304 -19.67 -4.02 3.50
N ASN A 305 -19.66 -3.15 4.51
CA ASN A 305 -18.44 -2.76 5.23
C ASN A 305 -17.81 -3.95 5.95
N GLU A 306 -18.62 -4.76 6.63
CA GLU A 306 -18.15 -5.98 7.30
C GLU A 306 -17.62 -7.01 6.28
N ILE A 307 -18.30 -7.20 5.15
CA ILE A 307 -17.80 -8.04 4.04
C ILE A 307 -16.44 -7.52 3.55
N SER A 308 -16.27 -6.21 3.41
CA SER A 308 -14.99 -5.60 3.01
C SER A 308 -13.88 -5.87 4.03
N GLN A 309 -14.18 -5.75 5.32
CA GLN A 309 -13.24 -6.04 6.41
C GLN A 309 -12.88 -7.52 6.47
N LEU A 310 -13.87 -8.41 6.37
CA LEU A 310 -13.67 -9.86 6.34
C LEU A 310 -12.89 -10.29 5.10
N PHE A 311 -13.18 -9.72 3.93
CA PHE A 311 -12.42 -9.97 2.70
C PHE A 311 -10.97 -9.54 2.88
N SER A 312 -10.76 -8.36 3.46
CA SER A 312 -9.42 -7.84 3.76
C SER A 312 -8.65 -8.72 4.75
N LYS A 313 -9.30 -9.16 5.83
CA LYS A 313 -8.72 -10.10 6.80
C LYS A 313 -8.42 -11.46 6.18
N THR A 314 -9.34 -12.02 5.39
CA THR A 314 -9.26 -13.36 4.79
C THR A 314 -8.12 -13.45 3.77
N TYR A 315 -7.95 -12.42 2.95
CA TYR A 315 -6.93 -12.37 1.90
C TYR A 315 -5.71 -11.51 2.28
N TYR A 316 -5.58 -11.17 3.57
CA TYR A 316 -4.50 -10.34 4.13
C TYR A 316 -4.29 -9.00 3.39
N LEU A 317 -5.38 -8.40 2.92
CA LEU A 317 -5.40 -7.06 2.33
C LEU A 317 -5.30 -6.04 3.46
N ILE A 318 -4.10 -5.84 4.01
CA ILE A 318 -3.93 -4.83 5.05
C ILE A 318 -3.86 -3.45 4.39
N ASP A 319 -4.74 -2.57 4.83
CA ASP A 319 -4.68 -1.13 4.63
C ASP A 319 -3.96 -0.49 5.84
N PRO A 320 -2.87 0.29 5.68
CA PRO A 320 -2.14 0.92 6.79
C PRO A 320 -2.89 2.00 7.60
N ALA A 321 -4.20 2.21 7.38
CA ALA A 321 -4.92 3.36 7.93
C ALA A 321 -6.19 3.06 8.75
N SER A 322 -6.67 1.81 8.84
CA SER A 322 -8.01 1.53 9.42
C SER A 322 -8.05 0.89 10.82
N GLU A 323 -6.92 0.64 11.48
CA GLU A 323 -6.90 0.13 12.87
C GLU A 323 -6.68 1.20 13.96
N GLN A 324 -7.11 2.44 13.71
CA GLN A 324 -7.43 3.36 14.79
C GLN A 324 -8.80 3.99 14.56
N THR A 325 -9.86 3.21 14.76
CA THR A 325 -11.06 3.65 15.51
C THR A 325 -12.16 2.58 15.52
N GLY A 326 -12.32 1.93 16.67
CA GLY A 326 -13.52 1.19 17.07
C GLY A 326 -13.22 0.44 18.37
N ILE A 327 -13.92 0.58 19.49
CA ILE A 327 -15.12 1.31 19.89
C ILE A 327 -14.97 1.57 21.40
N GLN A 328 -15.14 2.81 21.87
CA GLN A 328 -15.94 3.16 23.06
C GLN A 328 -15.84 4.66 23.36
N THR A 329 -16.95 5.34 23.13
CA THR A 329 -17.24 6.72 23.48
C THR A 329 -17.28 6.87 25.00
N GLN A 330 -16.20 7.36 25.61
CA GLN A 330 -16.30 8.10 26.86
C GLN A 330 -15.49 9.40 26.77
N THR A 331 -16.26 10.46 26.82
CA THR A 331 -15.91 11.87 26.94
C THR A 331 -14.94 12.09 28.09
N GLN A 332 -13.71 12.55 27.79
CA GLN A 332 -13.07 13.58 28.60
C GLN A 332 -11.97 14.28 27.82
N SER A 333 -12.27 15.54 27.52
CA SER A 333 -11.39 16.57 27.01
C SER A 333 -10.17 16.78 27.92
N GLN A 334 -8.98 16.42 27.43
CA GLN A 334 -7.74 17.12 27.77
C GLN A 334 -6.85 17.23 26.54
N SER A 335 -6.52 18.47 26.20
CA SER A 335 -5.58 18.87 25.16
C SER A 335 -4.23 18.18 25.35
N MET A 336 -3.85 17.33 24.40
CA MET A 336 -2.45 16.98 24.15
C MET A 336 -2.17 17.19 22.67
N SER A 337 -1.19 18.05 22.40
CA SER A 337 -0.69 18.36 21.06
C SER A 337 -0.29 17.09 20.31
N THR A 338 -0.95 16.80 19.19
CA THR A 338 -0.52 15.80 18.22
C THR A 338 0.77 16.29 17.55
N LYS A 339 1.92 15.86 18.07
CA LYS A 339 3.16 15.82 17.27
C LYS A 339 2.92 14.84 16.13
N GLY A 340 2.94 15.34 14.90
CA GLY A 340 2.72 14.55 13.68
C GLY A 340 3.72 13.40 13.55
N ILE A 341 3.27 12.31 12.91
CA ILE A 341 4.12 11.20 12.48
C ILE A 341 5.13 11.78 11.47
N THR A 342 6.38 11.90 11.89
CA THR A 342 7.47 12.47 11.09
C THR A 342 7.99 11.40 10.14
N THR A 343 7.58 11.46 8.87
CA THR A 343 8.15 10.63 7.81
C THR A 343 9.40 11.32 7.25
N MET A 344 10.54 10.64 7.22
CA MET A 344 11.79 11.22 6.69
C MET A 344 11.99 10.79 5.23
N LYS A 345 12.33 11.74 4.35
CA LYS A 345 12.65 11.47 2.95
C LYS A 345 14.14 11.70 2.74
N TYR A 346 14.83 10.73 2.15
CA TYR A 346 16.25 10.81 1.84
C TYR A 346 16.47 10.69 0.34
N LYS A 347 17.40 11.48 -0.18
CA LYS A 347 18.04 11.25 -1.48
C LYS A 347 19.37 10.55 -1.22
N VAL A 348 19.58 9.41 -1.85
CA VAL A 348 20.85 8.69 -1.84
C VAL A 348 21.44 8.69 -3.24
N GLU A 349 22.69 9.08 -3.36
CA GLU A 349 23.49 9.00 -4.58
C GLU A 349 24.71 8.12 -4.31
N HIS A 350 24.85 7.02 -5.04
CA HIS A 350 25.97 6.08 -4.91
C HIS A 350 26.66 5.93 -6.27
N THR A 351 27.95 6.23 -6.34
CA THR A 351 28.76 6.06 -7.55
C THR A 351 29.93 5.11 -7.27
N ASN A 352 30.02 4.02 -8.04
CA ASN A 352 31.18 3.15 -8.08
C ASN A 352 31.94 3.40 -9.39
N ILE A 353 33.22 3.73 -9.28
CA ILE A 353 34.11 3.96 -10.41
C ILE A 353 35.20 2.90 -10.40
N PHE A 354 35.15 1.99 -11.37
CA PHE A 354 36.21 1.05 -11.65
C PHE A 354 37.15 1.61 -12.72
N LYS A 355 38.45 1.55 -12.46
CA LYS A 355 39.51 1.82 -13.43
C LYS A 355 40.29 0.54 -13.65
N TYR A 356 40.39 0.11 -14.90
CA TYR A 356 41.12 -1.10 -15.27
C TYR A 356 42.49 -0.72 -15.80
N GLU A 357 43.51 -1.45 -15.34
CA GLU A 357 44.91 -1.26 -15.77
C GLU A 357 45.07 -1.50 -17.29
N THR A 358 44.35 -2.48 -17.83
CA THR A 358 44.33 -2.77 -19.26
C THR A 358 42.91 -2.64 -19.82
N ILE A 359 42.80 -2.60 -21.15
CA ILE A 359 41.51 -2.67 -21.84
C ILE A 359 40.80 -3.97 -21.44
N VAL A 360 39.55 -3.85 -21.02
CA VAL A 360 38.62 -4.96 -20.80
C VAL A 360 37.88 -5.21 -22.11
N ASP A 361 37.92 -6.45 -22.61
CA ASP A 361 37.22 -6.81 -23.85
C ASP A 361 35.69 -6.82 -23.67
N GLN A 362 35.24 -7.41 -22.56
CA GLN A 362 33.84 -7.54 -22.18
C GLN A 362 33.71 -7.79 -20.68
N SER A 363 32.58 -7.39 -20.10
CA SER A 363 32.28 -7.63 -18.67
C SER A 363 30.81 -7.94 -18.43
N MET A 364 30.55 -8.89 -17.53
CA MET A 364 29.21 -9.19 -17.00
C MET A 364 29.17 -8.79 -15.53
N ASN A 365 28.22 -7.95 -15.15
CA ASN A 365 28.13 -7.39 -13.81
C ASN A 365 26.72 -7.52 -13.26
N SER A 366 26.63 -7.53 -11.93
CA SER A 366 25.42 -7.56 -11.13
C SER A 366 25.56 -6.51 -10.03
N ILE A 367 24.55 -5.68 -9.84
CA ILE A 367 24.53 -4.65 -8.80
C ILE A 367 23.33 -4.81 -7.87
N ARG A 368 23.56 -4.53 -6.58
CA ARG A 368 22.59 -4.55 -5.49
C ARG A 368 22.56 -3.20 -4.81
N LEU A 369 22.19 -2.18 -5.59
CA LEU A 369 22.27 -0.77 -5.18
C LEU A 369 20.89 -0.12 -5.03
N LYS A 370 19.82 -0.83 -5.40
CA LYS A 370 18.43 -0.38 -5.33
C LYS A 370 17.89 -0.59 -3.91
N PRO A 371 17.51 0.48 -3.18
CA PRO A 371 17.00 0.34 -1.83
C PRO A 371 15.72 -0.50 -1.78
N LYS A 372 15.55 -1.31 -0.73
CA LYS A 372 14.37 -2.16 -0.57
C LYS A 372 13.11 -1.34 -0.33
N THR A 373 11.96 -1.95 -0.63
CA THR A 373 10.66 -1.46 -0.17
C THR A 373 10.00 -2.51 0.72
N ASP A 374 9.60 -2.11 1.93
CA ASP A 374 8.97 -2.93 2.95
C ASP A 374 7.98 -2.08 3.79
N GLU A 375 7.65 -2.52 5.00
CA GLU A 375 6.67 -1.90 5.90
C GLU A 375 7.14 -0.56 6.47
N THR A 376 8.44 -0.36 6.68
CA THR A 376 8.98 0.87 7.29
C THR A 376 9.82 1.70 6.33
N GLN A 377 10.14 1.17 5.14
CA GLN A 377 10.88 1.86 4.09
C GLN A 377 10.17 1.77 2.73
N ARG A 378 10.02 2.91 2.04
CA ARG A 378 9.43 2.99 0.70
C ARG A 378 10.37 3.67 -0.29
N LEU A 379 10.78 2.97 -1.34
CA LEU A 379 11.47 3.55 -2.48
C LEU A 379 10.48 4.37 -3.33
N LEU A 380 10.72 5.67 -3.46
CA LEU A 380 9.89 6.60 -4.24
C LEU A 380 10.36 6.72 -5.69
N SER A 381 11.68 6.80 -5.88
CA SER A 381 12.30 6.81 -7.21
C SER A 381 13.65 6.14 -7.17
N TYR A 382 14.05 5.53 -8.29
CA TYR A 382 15.37 4.94 -8.46
C TYR A 382 15.80 5.08 -9.92
N ARG A 383 17.07 5.40 -10.14
CA ARG A 383 17.71 5.46 -11.45
C ARG A 383 19.12 4.92 -11.32
N ALA A 384 19.51 4.06 -12.26
CA ALA A 384 20.88 3.62 -12.46
C ALA A 384 21.39 4.15 -13.81
N ASP A 385 22.50 4.88 -13.78
CA ASP A 385 23.24 5.34 -14.94
C ASP A 385 24.57 4.58 -14.98
N ILE A 386 24.78 3.80 -16.04
CA ILE A 386 25.98 2.98 -16.22
C ILE A 386 26.75 3.49 -17.42
N THR A 387 28.05 3.70 -17.24
CA THR A 387 28.99 4.06 -18.29
C THR A 387 30.08 3.00 -18.37
N PRO A 388 30.26 2.31 -19.51
CA PRO A 388 29.58 2.55 -20.78
C PRO A 388 28.11 2.14 -20.82
N ALA A 389 27.35 2.76 -21.73
CA ALA A 389 25.90 2.63 -21.78
C ALA A 389 25.49 1.18 -22.09
N THR A 390 24.65 0.63 -21.23
CA THR A 390 24.12 -0.73 -21.35
C THR A 390 22.69 -0.78 -20.81
N LEU A 391 21.95 -1.80 -21.24
CA LEU A 391 20.68 -2.16 -20.63
C LEU A 391 20.92 -3.04 -19.40
N THR A 392 20.13 -2.83 -18.36
CA THR A 392 20.08 -3.70 -17.18
C THR A 392 18.88 -4.64 -17.27
N LYS A 393 19.00 -5.81 -16.66
CA LYS A 393 17.92 -6.76 -16.42
C LYS A 393 17.76 -6.94 -14.92
N GLU A 394 16.58 -6.60 -14.41
CA GLU A 394 16.23 -6.73 -13.00
C GLU A 394 15.72 -8.15 -12.68
N HIS A 395 16.04 -8.65 -11.48
CA HIS A 395 15.38 -9.79 -10.86
C HIS A 395 15.51 -9.71 -9.34
N ILE A 396 14.73 -10.51 -8.63
CA ILE A 396 14.80 -10.65 -7.17
C ILE A 396 15.60 -11.92 -6.85
N ASP A 397 16.62 -11.80 -6.00
CA ASP A 397 17.40 -12.95 -5.54
C ASP A 397 16.68 -13.78 -4.46
N ILE A 398 17.29 -14.89 -4.04
CA ILE A 398 16.71 -15.80 -3.03
C ILE A 398 16.55 -15.16 -1.63
N TRP A 399 17.24 -14.05 -1.37
CA TRP A 399 17.16 -13.28 -0.12
C TRP A 399 16.15 -12.12 -0.23
N GLY A 400 15.53 -11.97 -1.40
CA GLY A 400 14.55 -10.95 -1.70
C GLY A 400 15.15 -9.62 -2.15
N ASN A 401 16.45 -9.54 -2.48
CA ASN A 401 17.10 -8.30 -2.92
C ASN A 401 16.84 -8.02 -4.40
N ASP A 402 16.69 -6.74 -4.74
CA ASP A 402 16.70 -6.29 -6.12
C ASP A 402 18.12 -6.38 -6.69
N VAL A 403 18.28 -7.19 -7.74
CA VAL A 403 19.55 -7.38 -8.45
C VAL A 403 19.40 -6.95 -9.89
N GLU A 404 20.25 -6.01 -10.32
CA GLU A 404 20.35 -5.59 -11.71
C GLU A 404 21.58 -6.21 -12.36
N THR A 405 21.37 -6.93 -13.45
CA THR A 405 22.44 -7.57 -14.23
C THR A 405 22.63 -6.85 -15.55
N PHE A 406 23.88 -6.63 -15.97
CA PHE A 406 24.18 -5.98 -17.24
C PHE A 406 25.47 -6.51 -17.86
N PHE A 407 25.52 -6.43 -19.19
CA PHE A 407 26.64 -6.90 -19.99
C PHE A 407 27.18 -5.78 -20.86
N ILE A 408 28.47 -5.50 -20.73
CA ILE A 408 29.18 -4.53 -21.55
C ILE A 408 29.99 -5.31 -22.58
N ALA A 409 29.57 -5.21 -23.84
CA ALA A 409 30.18 -5.90 -24.97
C ALA A 409 31.34 -5.11 -25.60
N GLU A 410 31.46 -3.82 -25.29
CA GLU A 410 32.48 -2.96 -25.86
C GLU A 410 33.75 -2.90 -25.03
N HIS A 411 34.86 -2.60 -25.70
CA HIS A 411 36.15 -2.43 -25.07
C HIS A 411 36.15 -1.17 -24.21
N HIS A 412 36.49 -1.31 -22.94
CA HIS A 412 36.52 -0.19 -22.00
C HIS A 412 37.67 -0.32 -21.00
N GLN A 413 38.15 0.83 -20.49
CA GLN A 413 39.12 0.89 -19.39
C GLN A 413 38.52 1.47 -18.11
N HIS A 414 37.25 1.84 -18.17
CA HIS A 414 36.53 2.52 -17.12
C HIS A 414 35.09 2.04 -17.08
N LEU A 415 34.61 1.71 -15.89
CA LEU A 415 33.21 1.39 -15.62
C LEU A 415 32.73 2.28 -14.48
N GLU A 416 31.74 3.12 -14.76
CA GLU A 416 31.03 3.91 -13.75
C GLU A 416 29.61 3.36 -13.59
N VAL A 417 29.24 3.05 -12.35
CA VAL A 417 27.87 2.70 -11.96
C VAL A 417 27.40 3.75 -10.97
N LYS A 418 26.50 4.63 -11.42
CA LYS A 418 25.90 5.66 -10.59
C LYS A 418 24.43 5.35 -10.35
N THR A 419 24.02 5.27 -9.09
CA THR A 419 22.61 5.16 -8.72
C THR A 419 22.15 6.41 -7.97
N THR A 420 20.90 6.79 -8.21
CA THR A 420 20.21 7.86 -7.48
C THR A 420 18.86 7.33 -7.04
N SER A 421 18.59 7.39 -5.75
CA SER A 421 17.34 6.93 -5.16
C SER A 421 16.73 7.99 -4.25
N ILE A 422 15.41 8.02 -4.20
CA ILE A 422 14.66 8.77 -3.18
C ILE A 422 13.90 7.75 -2.36
N VAL A 423 14.13 7.73 -1.05
CA VAL A 423 13.57 6.76 -0.12
C VAL A 423 12.84 7.50 1.00
N SER A 424 11.65 7.02 1.34
CA SER A 424 10.86 7.50 2.47
C SER A 424 10.93 6.46 3.57
N ILE A 425 11.37 6.85 4.77
CA ILE A 425 11.40 5.99 5.95
C ILE A 425 10.34 6.45 6.94
N GLN A 426 9.54 5.49 7.39
CA GLN A 426 8.59 5.62 8.48
C GLN A 426 9.19 5.02 9.74
N LYS A 427 8.79 5.57 10.89
CA LYS A 427 9.31 5.14 12.17
C LYS A 427 8.80 3.74 12.54
N SER A 428 9.73 2.84 12.86
CA SER A 428 9.46 1.46 13.32
C SER A 428 9.14 1.44 14.83
N PRO A 429 8.38 0.45 15.36
CA PRO A 429 8.30 0.22 16.80
C PRO A 429 9.67 -0.03 17.42
N PHE A 430 9.89 0.46 18.64
CA PHE A 430 11.17 0.42 19.35
C PHE A 430 11.44 -0.96 19.98
N VAL A 431 12.59 -1.56 19.71
CA VAL A 431 13.02 -2.88 20.22
C VAL A 431 12.94 -2.98 21.75
N HIS A 432 13.25 -1.89 22.45
CA HIS A 432 13.20 -1.83 23.93
C HIS A 432 11.79 -1.86 24.52
N ARG A 433 10.75 -1.78 23.68
CA ARG A 433 9.33 -1.91 24.10
C ARG A 433 8.78 -3.31 23.88
N ILE A 434 9.57 -4.22 23.33
CA ILE A 434 9.16 -5.60 23.08
C ILE A 434 9.22 -6.37 24.39
N GLU A 435 8.06 -6.76 24.92
CA GLU A 435 7.96 -7.70 26.03
C GLU A 435 8.00 -9.13 25.49
N TYR A 436 9.04 -9.89 25.83
CA TYR A 436 9.18 -11.28 25.38
C TYR A 436 8.20 -12.19 26.13
N SER A 437 7.10 -12.53 25.47
CA SER A 437 6.00 -13.27 26.08
C SER A 437 6.23 -14.79 26.08
N PRO A 438 5.50 -15.56 26.92
CA PRO A 438 5.52 -17.02 26.88
C PRO A 438 5.15 -17.61 25.51
N GLU A 439 4.27 -16.95 24.76
CA GLU A 439 3.87 -17.34 23.41
C GLU A 439 5.02 -17.14 22.42
N MET A 440 5.75 -16.01 22.52
CA MET A 440 6.95 -15.77 21.73
C MET A 440 8.02 -16.81 22.03
N ASN A 441 8.17 -17.20 23.29
CA ASN A 441 9.07 -18.28 23.72
C ASN A 441 8.68 -19.63 23.11
N ALA A 442 7.38 -19.96 23.08
CA ALA A 442 6.89 -21.17 22.44
C ALA A 442 7.13 -21.18 20.92
N ILE A 443 6.96 -20.03 20.25
CA ILE A 443 7.25 -19.89 18.81
C ILE A 443 8.75 -20.05 18.54
N PHE A 444 9.60 -19.36 19.31
CA PHE A 444 11.06 -19.41 19.14
C PHE A 444 11.60 -20.84 19.22
N HIS A 445 11.13 -21.62 20.20
CA HIS A 445 11.54 -23.02 20.39
C HIS A 445 10.79 -24.02 19.51
N SER A 446 9.89 -23.54 18.64
CA SER A 446 9.14 -24.42 17.74
C SER A 446 10.01 -24.91 16.58
N LYS A 447 9.76 -26.15 16.16
CA LYS A 447 10.42 -26.73 14.98
C LYS A 447 10.17 -25.89 13.72
N LEU A 448 8.93 -25.41 13.54
CA LEU A 448 8.55 -24.59 12.40
C LEU A 448 9.41 -23.32 12.28
N PHE A 449 9.62 -22.61 13.39
CA PHE A 449 10.44 -21.40 13.42
C PHE A 449 11.89 -21.70 13.04
N SER A 450 12.48 -22.76 13.61
CA SER A 450 13.86 -23.16 13.27
C SER A 450 14.03 -23.57 11.81
N GLU A 451 13.06 -24.28 11.22
CA GLU A 451 13.12 -24.71 9.82
C GLU A 451 12.92 -23.54 8.85
N GLN A 452 12.02 -22.62 9.16
CA GLN A 452 11.75 -21.44 8.34
C GLN A 452 12.96 -20.50 8.25
N TYR A 453 13.71 -20.36 9.34
CA TYR A 453 14.86 -19.45 9.42
C TYR A 453 16.22 -20.15 9.41
N LEU A 454 16.26 -21.43 9.03
CA LEU A 454 17.48 -22.25 8.96
C LEU A 454 18.65 -21.58 8.21
N PRO A 455 18.45 -20.87 7.07
CA PRO A 455 19.55 -20.17 6.39
C PRO A 455 20.20 -19.07 7.23
N TYR A 456 19.44 -18.45 8.14
CA TYR A 456 19.88 -17.36 9.02
C TYR A 456 20.34 -17.83 10.40
N LEU A 457 20.23 -19.13 10.68
CA LEU A 457 20.84 -19.84 11.80
C LEU A 457 22.19 -20.45 11.43
N SER A 458 22.43 -20.66 10.13
CA SER A 458 23.64 -21.31 9.63
C SER A 458 24.82 -20.34 9.56
N ASN A 459 25.99 -20.78 10.03
CA ASN A 459 27.22 -20.01 9.89
C ASN A 459 27.74 -20.03 8.44
N THR A 460 28.42 -18.95 8.08
CA THR A 460 29.15 -18.80 6.82
C THR A 460 30.64 -18.61 7.11
N ALA A 461 31.49 -18.62 6.09
CA ALA A 461 32.93 -18.38 6.27
C ALA A 461 33.24 -17.01 6.91
N TYR A 462 32.40 -16.00 6.67
CA TYR A 462 32.54 -14.67 7.25
C TYR A 462 31.98 -14.54 8.66
N THR A 463 30.95 -15.32 9.01
CA THR A 463 30.23 -15.20 10.28
C THR A 463 30.59 -16.30 11.28
N TYR A 464 31.52 -17.19 10.93
CA TYR A 464 31.97 -18.24 11.83
C TYR A 464 32.77 -17.65 13.00
N LEU A 465 32.40 -18.08 14.21
CA LEU A 465 33.17 -17.93 15.44
C LEU A 465 33.37 -19.33 16.04
N SER A 466 34.51 -19.53 16.70
CA SER A 466 34.77 -20.78 17.41
C SER A 466 33.79 -20.92 18.60
N PRO A 467 33.45 -22.15 19.01
CA PRO A 467 32.61 -22.38 20.19
C PRO A 467 33.16 -21.72 21.46
N GLU A 468 34.49 -21.64 21.60
CA GLU A 468 35.16 -21.00 22.73
C GLU A 468 34.93 -19.47 22.75
N GLN A 469 34.98 -18.81 21.60
CA GLN A 469 34.70 -17.38 21.48
C GLN A 469 33.22 -17.07 21.79
N VAL A 470 32.28 -17.91 21.32
CA VAL A 470 30.85 -17.73 21.64
C VAL A 470 30.59 -17.92 23.14
N GLU A 471 31.22 -18.94 23.74
CA GLU A 471 31.11 -19.19 25.18
C GLU A 471 31.72 -18.07 26.02
N GLN A 472 32.83 -17.47 25.57
CA GLN A 472 33.43 -16.31 26.23
C GLN A 472 32.43 -15.15 26.33
N VAL A 473 31.66 -14.88 25.26
CA VAL A 473 30.64 -13.83 25.29
C VAL A 473 29.54 -14.17 26.30
N LYS A 474 29.06 -15.42 26.31
CA LYS A 474 28.03 -15.87 27.27
C LYS A 474 28.48 -15.79 28.72
N GLN A 475 29.77 -16.03 29.01
CA GLN A 475 30.32 -15.85 30.35
C GLN A 475 30.31 -14.39 30.80
N ASP A 476 30.49 -13.45 29.87
CA ASP A 476 30.55 -12.02 30.15
C ASP A 476 29.16 -11.37 30.27
N ILE A 477 28.20 -11.74 29.41
CA ILE A 477 26.85 -11.11 29.37
C ILE A 477 25.73 -11.98 29.94
N GLY A 478 25.98 -13.26 30.20
CA GLY A 478 24.99 -14.22 30.68
C GLY A 478 24.47 -15.16 29.58
N GLU A 479 23.73 -16.19 30.01
CA GLU A 479 23.08 -17.14 29.10
C GLU A 479 21.85 -16.52 28.40
N MET A 480 21.51 -17.08 27.23
CA MET A 480 20.36 -16.64 26.45
C MET A 480 19.06 -17.19 27.03
N ASP A 481 18.39 -16.39 27.87
CA ASP A 481 17.03 -16.65 28.36
C ASP A 481 15.95 -15.94 27.51
N ASN A 482 16.27 -14.76 27.00
CA ASN A 482 15.41 -13.94 26.14
C ASN A 482 16.22 -13.55 24.89
N PRO A 483 15.87 -14.03 23.69
CA PRO A 483 16.65 -13.78 22.47
C PRO A 483 16.68 -12.30 22.07
N VAL A 484 15.65 -11.52 22.42
CA VAL A 484 15.59 -10.08 22.12
C VAL A 484 16.56 -9.32 23.02
N GLN A 485 16.49 -9.56 24.33
CA GLN A 485 17.38 -8.91 25.29
C GLN A 485 18.82 -9.32 25.08
N PHE A 486 19.08 -10.62 24.85
CA PHE A 486 20.41 -11.12 24.55
C PHE A 486 21.01 -10.44 23.31
N ALA A 487 20.22 -10.21 22.25
CA ALA A 487 20.71 -9.50 21.08
C ALA A 487 21.09 -8.03 21.35
N ILE A 488 20.34 -7.34 22.22
CA ILE A 488 20.66 -5.98 22.69
C ILE A 488 21.95 -6.01 23.53
N ASP A 489 22.10 -7.00 24.42
CA ASP A 489 23.26 -7.12 25.30
C ASP A 489 24.54 -7.43 24.49
N VAL A 490 24.44 -8.26 23.45
CA VAL A 490 25.54 -8.51 22.50
C VAL A 490 25.92 -7.23 21.74
N MET A 491 24.94 -6.43 21.31
CA MET A 491 25.19 -5.14 20.66
C MET A 491 26.01 -4.21 21.54
N GLY A 492 25.59 -4.06 22.81
CA GLY A 492 26.31 -3.24 23.80
C GLY A 492 27.71 -3.79 24.12
N TYR A 493 27.83 -5.10 24.31
CA TYR A 493 29.11 -5.77 24.56
C TYR A 493 30.13 -5.51 23.44
N LEU A 494 29.69 -5.62 22.19
CA LEU A 494 30.56 -5.38 21.04
C LEU A 494 30.94 -3.91 20.95
N HIS A 495 29.99 -2.99 21.07
CA HIS A 495 30.27 -1.56 21.03
C HIS A 495 31.30 -1.12 22.08
N ASP A 496 31.22 -1.66 23.30
CA ASP A 496 32.10 -1.26 24.40
C ASP A 496 33.53 -1.82 24.28
N ARG A 497 33.72 -2.90 23.49
CA ARG A 497 35.01 -3.59 23.35
C ARG A 497 35.66 -3.42 21.99
N PHE A 498 34.89 -3.25 20.92
CA PHE A 498 35.41 -3.03 19.58
C PHE A 498 35.87 -1.58 19.40
N THR A 499 37.03 -1.41 18.79
CA THR A 499 37.48 -0.09 18.31
C THR A 499 37.29 0.00 16.79
N TYR A 500 36.57 1.01 16.33
CA TYR A 500 36.40 1.27 14.90
C TYR A 500 37.72 1.72 14.27
N ASP A 501 38.23 0.97 13.28
CA ASP A 501 39.53 1.21 12.65
C ASP A 501 39.52 0.80 11.16
N GLY A 502 39.48 1.80 10.29
CA GLY A 502 39.38 1.64 8.83
C GLY A 502 40.65 1.17 8.12
N GLU A 503 41.80 1.10 8.80
CA GLU A 503 43.06 0.61 8.23
C GLU A 503 43.41 -0.82 8.68
N SER A 504 42.68 -1.35 9.67
CA SER A 504 43.02 -2.61 10.34
C SER A 504 42.58 -3.87 9.60
N THR A 505 41.55 -3.78 8.75
CA THR A 505 40.89 -4.94 8.13
C THR A 505 40.65 -4.73 6.64
N THR A 506 40.29 -5.83 5.96
CA THR A 506 39.95 -5.84 4.53
C THR A 506 38.56 -6.44 4.35
N VAL A 507 37.95 -6.29 3.17
CA VAL A 507 36.63 -6.89 2.85
C VAL A 507 36.62 -8.42 3.02
N SER A 508 37.79 -9.08 2.96
CA SER A 508 37.94 -10.52 3.14
C SER A 508 38.20 -10.98 4.58
N THR A 509 38.31 -10.06 5.55
CA THR A 509 38.55 -10.39 6.97
C THR A 509 37.37 -11.17 7.54
N LYS A 510 37.64 -12.20 8.36
CA LYS A 510 36.62 -13.09 8.94
C LYS A 510 36.27 -12.68 10.36
N ALA A 511 35.05 -13.01 10.81
CA ALA A 511 34.60 -12.74 12.18
C ALA A 511 35.54 -13.29 13.26
N GLU A 512 36.03 -14.53 13.12
CA GLU A 512 36.97 -15.15 14.08
C GLU A 512 38.23 -14.30 14.28
N GLU A 513 38.81 -13.77 13.19
CA GLU A 513 40.01 -12.93 13.22
C GLU A 513 39.70 -11.54 13.83
N SER A 514 38.58 -10.93 13.42
CA SER A 514 38.15 -9.62 13.94
C SER A 514 37.79 -9.68 15.43
N PHE A 515 37.23 -10.79 15.91
CA PHE A 515 36.93 -11.00 17.33
C PHE A 515 38.20 -11.02 18.18
N ASP A 516 39.25 -11.71 17.74
CA ASP A 516 40.51 -11.75 18.49
C ASP A 516 41.21 -10.39 18.53
N LEU A 517 41.07 -9.59 17.48
CA LEU A 517 41.63 -8.25 17.38
C LEU A 517 40.82 -7.19 18.14
N MET A 518 39.50 -7.40 18.28
CA MET A 518 38.52 -6.40 18.77
C MET A 518 38.63 -5.05 18.03
N LYS A 519 38.92 -5.12 16.72
CA LYS A 519 39.08 -3.96 15.83
C LYS A 519 38.52 -4.28 14.46
N GLY A 520 37.99 -3.26 13.78
CA GLY A 520 37.54 -3.38 12.40
C GLY A 520 36.58 -2.28 12.00
N VAL A 521 35.95 -2.46 10.85
CA VAL A 521 34.90 -1.56 10.32
C VAL A 521 33.50 -2.11 10.61
N CYS A 522 32.45 -1.37 10.23
CA CYS A 522 31.06 -1.78 10.45
C CYS A 522 30.73 -3.17 9.89
N GLN A 523 31.36 -3.57 8.76
CA GLN A 523 31.24 -4.92 8.21
C GLN A 523 31.73 -5.98 9.20
N ASP A 524 32.91 -5.81 9.78
CA ASP A 524 33.54 -6.79 10.68
C ASP A 524 32.72 -6.96 11.95
N ILE A 525 32.33 -5.84 12.58
CA ILE A 525 31.53 -5.84 13.80
C ILE A 525 30.18 -6.53 13.55
N THR A 526 29.56 -6.28 12.39
CA THR A 526 28.33 -6.94 11.97
C THR A 526 28.51 -8.46 11.79
N HIS A 527 29.60 -8.91 11.15
CA HIS A 527 29.89 -10.35 11.01
C HIS A 527 30.13 -11.04 12.35
N VAL A 528 30.82 -10.39 13.27
CA VAL A 528 31.05 -10.89 14.64
C VAL A 528 29.72 -11.01 15.38
N MET A 529 28.88 -9.98 15.36
CA MET A 529 27.56 -10.02 15.98
C MET A 529 26.69 -11.16 15.43
N LEU A 530 26.68 -11.37 14.11
CA LEU A 530 25.98 -12.49 13.49
C LEU A 530 26.50 -13.84 13.98
N GLY A 531 27.82 -14.00 14.12
CA GLY A 531 28.42 -15.24 14.63
C GLY A 531 27.98 -15.57 16.06
N ILE A 532 27.93 -14.57 16.95
CA ILE A 532 27.49 -14.73 18.34
C ILE A 532 26.01 -15.12 18.40
N LEU A 533 25.15 -14.41 17.65
CA LEU A 533 23.71 -14.65 17.64
C LEU A 533 23.36 -16.03 17.07
N ARG A 534 23.97 -16.40 15.94
CA ARG A 534 23.76 -17.72 15.31
C ARG A 534 24.31 -18.86 16.17
N GLY A 535 25.46 -18.65 16.82
CA GLY A 535 26.01 -19.57 17.82
C GLY A 535 25.06 -19.79 19.00
N SER A 536 24.22 -18.79 19.31
CA SER A 536 23.18 -18.85 20.34
C SER A 536 21.80 -19.24 19.81
N GLN A 537 21.71 -19.77 18.58
CA GLN A 537 20.48 -20.20 17.91
C GLN A 537 19.44 -19.09 17.69
N ILE A 538 19.88 -17.84 17.61
CA ILE A 538 19.03 -16.70 17.27
C ILE A 538 19.15 -16.45 15.75
N PRO A 539 18.05 -16.53 14.97
CA PRO A 539 18.13 -16.24 13.55
C PRO A 539 18.42 -14.77 13.30
N ALA A 540 19.54 -14.51 12.63
CA ALA A 540 20.02 -13.16 12.36
C ALA A 540 20.55 -13.05 10.93
N ARG A 541 20.34 -11.90 10.29
CA ARG A 541 20.74 -11.65 8.90
C ARG A 541 21.57 -10.37 8.78
N TYR A 542 22.48 -10.38 7.81
CA TYR A 542 23.31 -9.24 7.47
C TYR A 542 22.49 -8.25 6.66
N VAL A 543 22.59 -6.96 6.98
CA VAL A 543 21.97 -5.88 6.23
C VAL A 543 23.06 -4.95 5.70
N SER A 544 23.00 -4.66 4.40
CA SER A 544 23.80 -3.62 3.74
C SER A 544 22.89 -2.45 3.39
N GLY A 545 23.37 -1.24 3.64
CA GLY A 545 22.57 -0.05 3.41
C GLY A 545 23.35 1.25 3.55
N TYR A 546 22.61 2.32 3.82
CA TYR A 546 23.16 3.66 3.98
C TYR A 546 22.76 4.21 5.35
N LEU A 547 23.65 4.99 5.95
CA LEU A 547 23.42 5.66 7.22
C LEU A 547 23.37 7.18 6.99
N TYR A 548 22.29 7.83 7.40
CA TYR A 548 22.24 9.28 7.42
C TYR A 548 22.89 9.81 8.72
N VAL A 549 24.04 10.47 8.56
CA VAL A 549 24.75 11.16 9.64
C VAL A 549 24.56 12.66 9.40
N GLY A 550 23.57 13.27 10.06
CA GLY A 550 23.29 14.71 9.92
C GLY A 550 24.48 15.59 10.38
N GLU A 551 24.44 16.89 10.08
CA GLU A 551 25.55 17.84 10.32
C GLU A 551 26.05 17.94 11.78
N ASN A 552 25.30 17.41 12.76
CA ASN A 552 25.63 17.40 14.20
C ASN A 552 25.49 16.02 14.87
N SER A 553 25.55 14.92 14.10
CA SER A 553 25.36 13.57 14.64
C SER A 553 26.63 13.02 15.31
N ALA A 554 26.45 12.32 16.44
CA ALA A 554 27.53 11.62 17.16
C ALA A 554 27.76 10.16 16.68
N LEU A 555 27.09 9.75 15.58
CA LEU A 555 27.23 8.41 15.00
C LEU A 555 28.58 8.26 14.30
N VAL A 556 29.24 7.12 14.52
CA VAL A 556 30.51 6.73 13.92
C VAL A 556 30.24 5.91 12.65
N GLY A 557 30.81 6.39 11.55
CA GLY A 557 30.73 5.77 10.23
C GLY A 557 31.04 6.82 9.16
N ASP A 558 31.83 6.44 8.14
CA ASP A 558 32.03 7.31 6.98
C ASP A 558 30.67 7.50 6.29
N ALA A 559 30.33 8.71 5.86
CA ALA A 559 28.97 9.17 5.50
C ALA A 559 28.37 8.53 4.22
N ALA A 560 28.70 7.28 3.94
CA ALA A 560 28.61 6.70 2.63
C ALA A 560 27.88 5.35 2.59
N SER A 561 28.35 4.31 3.28
CA SER A 561 27.75 2.97 3.24
C SER A 561 27.91 2.29 4.60
N HIS A 562 26.88 1.58 5.05
CA HIS A 562 26.85 1.01 6.38
C HIS A 562 26.31 -0.42 6.40
N ALA A 563 26.67 -1.15 7.45
CA ALA A 563 26.24 -2.51 7.67
C ALA A 563 25.77 -2.70 9.12
N TRP A 564 24.72 -3.50 9.29
CA TRP A 564 24.16 -3.83 10.60
C TRP A 564 23.45 -5.19 10.58
N VAL A 565 22.94 -5.60 11.73
CA VAL A 565 22.26 -6.89 11.91
C VAL A 565 20.76 -6.71 11.99
N GLU A 566 19.99 -7.60 11.35
CA GLU A 566 18.58 -7.77 11.67
C GLU A 566 18.34 -9.11 12.36
N VAL A 567 17.60 -9.09 13.46
CA VAL A 567 17.26 -10.26 14.29
C VAL A 567 15.79 -10.60 14.11
N MET A 568 15.46 -11.87 13.91
CA MET A 568 14.07 -12.32 13.78
C MET A 568 13.43 -12.48 15.17
N VAL A 569 12.51 -11.57 15.49
CA VAL A 569 11.73 -11.60 16.72
C VAL A 569 10.41 -12.35 16.50
N PRO A 570 10.15 -13.44 17.23
CA PRO A 570 8.91 -14.22 17.08
C PRO A 570 7.66 -13.35 17.23
N GLY A 571 6.74 -13.44 16.27
CA GLY A 571 5.48 -12.69 16.29
C GLY A 571 5.59 -11.20 15.91
N ILE A 572 6.80 -10.67 15.67
CA ILE A 572 7.02 -9.27 15.28
C ILE A 572 7.67 -9.18 13.90
N GLY A 573 8.77 -9.90 13.67
CA GLY A 573 9.52 -9.85 12.42
C GLY A 573 10.98 -9.44 12.60
N TRP A 574 11.61 -8.94 11.53
CA TRP A 574 13.01 -8.54 11.55
C TRP A 574 13.20 -7.17 12.21
N VAL A 575 14.04 -7.12 13.24
CA VAL A 575 14.38 -5.89 13.98
C VAL A 575 15.86 -5.58 13.81
N GLY A 576 16.18 -4.35 13.42
CA GLY A 576 17.55 -3.93 13.10
C GLY A 576 18.31 -3.41 14.31
N LEU A 577 19.55 -3.87 14.49
CA LEU A 577 20.49 -3.51 15.55
C LEU A 577 21.84 -3.13 14.92
N ASP A 578 22.33 -1.94 15.25
CA ASP A 578 23.61 -1.41 14.78
C ASP A 578 24.67 -1.48 15.90
N PRO A 579 25.53 -2.51 15.89
CA PRO A 579 26.57 -2.68 16.91
C PRO A 579 27.70 -1.66 16.81
N THR A 580 27.84 -0.96 15.68
CA THR A 580 28.87 0.07 15.51
C THR A 580 28.54 1.31 16.35
N ASN A 581 27.25 1.62 16.45
CA ASN A 581 26.74 2.83 17.10
C ASN A 581 25.96 2.55 18.39
N ASN A 582 25.72 1.27 18.71
CA ASN A 582 24.89 0.82 19.82
C ASN A 582 23.48 1.43 19.79
N VAL A 583 22.84 1.39 18.62
CA VAL A 583 21.50 1.92 18.40
C VAL A 583 20.64 0.92 17.64
N GLU A 584 19.34 1.02 17.82
CA GLU A 584 18.37 0.38 16.94
C GLU A 584 18.41 1.02 15.55
N ALA A 585 18.41 0.21 14.50
CA ALA A 585 18.42 0.68 13.12
C ALA A 585 17.02 1.16 12.71
N LEU A 586 16.77 2.46 12.89
CA LEU A 586 15.47 3.11 12.72
C LEU A 586 15.48 4.11 11.55
N GLU A 587 14.97 5.32 11.75
CA GLU A 587 14.70 6.33 10.71
C GLU A 587 15.94 6.84 9.95
N HIS A 588 17.15 6.54 10.40
CA HIS A 588 18.41 6.97 9.77
C HIS A 588 19.11 5.86 8.97
N HIS A 589 18.60 4.62 9.02
CA HIS A 589 19.19 3.46 8.38
C HIS A 589 18.38 3.05 7.14
N ILE A 590 18.95 3.27 5.95
CA ILE A 590 18.31 2.99 4.67
C ILE A 590 18.76 1.61 4.17
N ARG A 591 17.85 0.63 4.15
CA ARG A 591 18.12 -0.75 3.73
C ARG A 591 18.27 -0.89 2.22
N VAL A 592 19.31 -1.59 1.78
CA VAL A 592 19.54 -1.90 0.36
C VAL A 592 19.47 -3.39 0.09
N GLY A 593 20.17 -4.20 0.87
CA GLY A 593 20.21 -5.65 0.68
C GLY A 593 20.29 -6.38 2.00
N VAL A 594 19.73 -7.59 2.05
CA VAL A 594 19.80 -8.51 3.18
C VAL A 594 20.32 -9.87 2.73
N GLY A 595 21.07 -10.55 3.59
CA GLY A 595 21.66 -11.84 3.26
C GLY A 595 22.23 -12.55 4.48
N ARG A 596 22.96 -13.64 4.29
CA ARG A 596 23.61 -14.32 5.42
C ARG A 596 24.89 -13.61 5.85
N ASP A 597 25.59 -13.00 4.91
CA ASP A 597 26.81 -12.21 5.11
C ASP A 597 27.02 -11.23 3.94
N TYR A 598 28.20 -10.62 3.87
CA TYR A 598 28.55 -9.64 2.83
C TYR A 598 28.54 -10.21 1.40
N ASN A 599 28.86 -11.49 1.18
CA ASN A 599 28.87 -12.07 -0.17
C ASN A 599 27.49 -12.07 -0.83
N ASP A 600 26.45 -12.25 -0.02
CA ASP A 600 25.07 -12.29 -0.50
C ASP A 600 24.57 -10.89 -0.90
N VAL A 601 25.20 -9.80 -0.41
CA VAL A 601 24.71 -8.41 -0.56
C VAL A 601 25.74 -7.42 -1.14
N SER A 602 26.89 -7.90 -1.62
CA SER A 602 27.94 -7.03 -2.17
C SER A 602 27.36 -6.05 -3.21
N PRO A 603 27.66 -4.73 -3.11
CA PRO A 603 27.04 -3.69 -3.94
C PRO A 603 27.22 -3.89 -5.44
N VAL A 604 28.42 -4.31 -5.86
CA VAL A 604 28.76 -4.65 -7.23
C VAL A 604 29.51 -5.98 -7.23
N GLN A 605 29.12 -6.90 -8.12
CA GLN A 605 29.81 -8.16 -8.39
C GLN A 605 29.89 -8.34 -9.90
N GLY A 606 31.01 -8.82 -10.41
CA GLY A 606 31.14 -9.00 -11.85
C GLY A 606 32.34 -9.84 -12.23
N VAL A 607 32.34 -10.25 -13.50
CA VAL A 607 33.46 -10.94 -14.14
C VAL A 607 33.84 -10.15 -15.39
N TYR A 608 35.15 -9.93 -15.56
CA TYR A 608 35.71 -9.25 -16.71
C TYR A 608 36.98 -9.96 -17.17
N ARG A 609 37.44 -9.64 -18.39
CA ARG A 609 38.72 -10.09 -18.92
C ARG A 609 39.62 -8.88 -19.13
N GLY A 610 40.64 -8.73 -18.28
CA GLY A 610 41.59 -7.62 -18.28
C GLY A 610 42.63 -7.76 -17.18
N GLY A 611 43.45 -6.72 -16.99
CA GLY A 611 44.45 -6.59 -15.92
C GLY A 611 43.82 -6.25 -14.57
N SER A 612 44.61 -5.68 -13.64
CA SER A 612 44.10 -5.32 -12.32
C SER A 612 43.07 -4.18 -12.36
N GLN A 613 42.32 -3.99 -11.27
CA GLN A 613 41.33 -2.93 -11.14
C GLN A 613 41.54 -2.11 -9.86
N GLU A 614 41.18 -0.83 -9.93
CA GLU A 614 41.04 0.08 -8.80
C GLU A 614 39.57 0.52 -8.67
N LEU A 615 39.06 0.64 -7.45
CA LEU A 615 37.69 1.05 -7.15
C LEU A 615 37.68 2.36 -6.34
N ASP A 616 36.97 3.36 -6.84
CA ASP A 616 36.63 4.61 -6.14
C ASP A 616 35.12 4.61 -5.86
N VAL A 617 34.73 4.72 -4.58
CA VAL A 617 33.33 4.69 -4.14
C VAL A 617 32.97 6.05 -3.57
N LYS A 618 31.86 6.62 -4.06
CA LYS A 618 31.32 7.89 -3.56
C LYS A 618 29.87 7.69 -3.22
N VAL A 619 29.49 7.99 -1.99
CA VAL A 619 28.08 7.96 -1.59
C VAL A 619 27.73 9.24 -0.85
N SER A 620 26.51 9.72 -1.08
CA SER A 620 25.93 10.89 -0.44
C SER A 620 24.50 10.58 -0.04
N VAL A 621 24.18 10.83 1.23
CA VAL A 621 22.82 10.71 1.78
C VAL A 621 22.38 12.08 2.28
N SER A 622 21.34 12.64 1.69
CA SER A 622 20.80 13.95 2.07
C SER A 622 19.33 13.86 2.43
N LEU A 623 18.93 14.51 3.52
CA LEU A 623 17.53 14.68 3.87
C LEU A 623 16.85 15.65 2.89
N LEU A 624 15.64 15.32 2.43
CA LEU A 624 14.82 16.18 1.59
C LEU A 624 13.75 16.86 2.46
N ASP A 625 13.60 18.18 2.32
CA ASP A 625 12.53 18.93 2.98
C ASP A 625 11.15 18.45 2.50
N GLN A 626 10.18 18.41 3.43
CA GLN A 626 8.87 17.80 3.21
C GLN A 626 7.98 18.56 2.24
#